data_AF-A0A914V0B7-F1
#
_entry.id   AF-A0A914V0B7-F1
#
_cell.length_a   1.000
_cell.length_b   1.000
_cell.length_c   1.000
_cell.angle_alpha   90.00
_cell.angle_beta   90.00
_cell.angle_gamma   90.00
#
_symmetry.space_group_name_H-M   'P 1'
#
loop_
_entity.id
_entity.type
_entity.pdbx_description
1 polymer ?
#
loop_
_entity_poly.entity_id
_entity_poly.type
_entity_poly.pdbx_seq_one_letter_code
_entity_poly.pdbx_strand_id
1 'polypeptide(L)'
;VYTERDNCGDAKDMFEKALRLQPNNANILVHMGMLELQKSGDSPSEDDFNRATELMLRATKVDAHCEFAYETLGQLEVQRGRVRQATEYFDRALNLARTELELTHVFGLRLAARSQIVAAERLGISLPG
;
A
#
# COMPACT_ATOMS: atom_id res chain seq x y z
N VAL A 1 -24.34 -16.06 -4.47
CA VAL A 1 -23.72 -15.03 -3.60
C VAL A 1 -23.14 -15.67 -2.34
N TYR A 2 -22.29 -16.71 -2.47
CA TYR A 2 -21.71 -17.45 -1.32
C TYR A 2 -20.18 -17.64 -1.40
N THR A 3 -19.53 -17.19 -2.48
CA THR A 3 -18.14 -17.58 -2.79
C THR A 3 -17.06 -16.70 -2.18
N GLU A 4 -17.37 -15.46 -1.78
CA GLU A 4 -16.35 -14.52 -1.29
C GLU A 4 -16.13 -14.60 0.22
N ARG A 5 -17.18 -14.91 1.01
CA ARG A 5 -17.07 -15.02 2.47
C ARG A 5 -16.39 -16.31 2.93
N ASP A 6 -16.47 -17.39 2.15
CA ASP A 6 -15.87 -18.68 2.51
C ASP A 6 -14.35 -18.73 2.21
N ASN A 7 -13.89 -18.04 1.16
CA ASN A 7 -12.46 -17.89 0.83
C ASN A 7 -11.68 -17.04 1.87
N CYS A 8 -12.38 -16.28 2.72
CA CYS A 8 -11.75 -15.31 3.60
C CYS A 8 -11.04 -15.93 4.81
N GLY A 9 -11.59 -17.00 5.39
CA GLY A 9 -10.96 -17.75 6.47
C GLY A 9 -9.71 -18.48 5.98
N ASP A 10 -9.86 -19.14 4.83
CA ASP A 10 -8.77 -19.87 4.17
C ASP A 10 -7.59 -18.95 3.82
N ALA A 11 -7.83 -17.74 3.32
CA ALA A 11 -6.74 -16.85 2.91
C ALA A 11 -5.83 -16.43 4.07
N LYS A 12 -6.40 -16.18 5.26
CA LYS A 12 -5.60 -15.83 6.44
C LYS A 12 -4.73 -17.00 6.87
N ASP A 13 -5.32 -18.20 6.95
CA ASP A 13 -4.60 -19.42 7.29
C ASP A 13 -3.49 -19.75 6.28
N MET A 14 -3.73 -19.45 4.99
CA MET A 14 -2.74 -19.62 3.93
C MET A 14 -1.59 -18.61 4.06
N PHE A 15 -1.87 -17.35 4.38
CA PHE A 15 -0.81 -16.37 4.65
C PHE A 15 0.00 -16.72 5.90
N GLU A 16 -0.64 -17.20 6.97
CA GLU A 16 0.08 -17.65 8.16
C GLU A 16 0.97 -18.86 7.88
N LYS A 17 0.49 -19.83 7.07
CA LYS A 17 1.33 -20.94 6.57
C LYS A 17 2.49 -20.41 5.74
N ALA A 18 2.25 -19.48 4.83
CA ALA A 18 3.27 -18.90 3.96
C ALA A 18 4.34 -18.15 4.77
N LEU A 19 3.96 -17.38 5.80
CA LEU A 19 4.89 -16.72 6.72
C LEU A 19 5.71 -17.72 7.53
N ARG A 20 5.14 -18.87 7.92
CA ARG A 20 5.92 -19.94 8.58
C ARG A 20 6.96 -20.57 7.66
N LEU A 21 6.63 -20.75 6.38
CA LEU A 21 7.53 -21.33 5.39
C LEU A 21 8.59 -20.34 4.90
N GLN A 22 8.23 -19.06 4.79
CA GLN A 22 9.08 -17.99 4.27
C GLN A 22 8.98 -16.74 5.16
N PRO A 23 9.55 -16.78 6.38
CA PRO A 23 9.42 -15.70 7.36
C PRO A 23 10.05 -14.38 6.90
N ASN A 24 11.00 -14.44 5.96
CA ASN A 24 11.71 -13.28 5.43
C ASN A 24 11.12 -12.76 4.10
N ASN A 25 9.96 -13.25 3.68
CA ASN A 25 9.32 -12.78 2.45
C ASN A 25 8.30 -11.67 2.77
N ALA A 26 8.75 -10.43 2.63
CA ALA A 26 7.93 -9.24 2.88
C ALA A 26 6.68 -9.14 1.98
N ASN A 27 6.72 -9.68 0.75
CA ASN A 27 5.58 -9.65 -0.18
C ASN A 27 4.35 -10.38 0.36
N ILE A 28 4.54 -11.39 1.22
CA ILE A 28 3.43 -12.10 1.86
C ILE A 28 2.62 -11.15 2.74
N LEU A 29 3.29 -10.27 3.49
CA LEU A 29 2.64 -9.27 4.33
C LEU A 29 1.93 -8.21 3.48
N VAL A 30 2.53 -7.79 2.37
CA VAL A 30 1.91 -6.83 1.44
C VAL A 30 0.61 -7.39 0.86
N HIS A 31 0.66 -8.60 0.29
CA HIS A 31 -0.53 -9.24 -0.27
C HIS A 31 -1.61 -9.51 0.78
N MET A 32 -1.23 -9.83 2.02
CA MET A 32 -2.18 -10.00 3.11
C MET A 32 -2.91 -8.69 3.42
N GLY A 33 -2.19 -7.57 3.50
CA GLY A 33 -2.81 -6.27 3.78
C GLY A 33 -3.69 -5.76 2.63
N MET A 34 -3.29 -6.00 1.37
CA MET A 34 -4.13 -5.69 0.21
C MET A 34 -5.41 -6.50 0.22
N LEU A 35 -5.34 -7.79 0.56
CA LEU A 35 -6.53 -8.64 0.66
C LEU A 35 -7.43 -8.19 1.80
N GLU A 36 -6.88 -7.80 2.96
CA GLU A 36 -7.68 -7.27 4.06
C GLU A 36 -8.46 -6.01 3.65
N LEU A 37 -7.85 -5.10 2.88
CA LEU A 37 -8.56 -3.93 2.34
C LEU A 37 -9.62 -4.31 1.31
N GLN A 38 -9.31 -5.25 0.42
CA GLN A 38 -10.28 -5.71 -0.57
C GLN A 38 -11.54 -6.29 0.10
N LYS A 39 -11.38 -6.98 1.24
CA LYS A 39 -12.50 -7.49 2.04
C LYS A 39 -13.36 -6.39 2.66
N SER A 40 -12.80 -5.22 2.90
CA SER A 40 -13.53 -4.06 3.42
C SER A 40 -14.46 -3.42 2.37
N GLY A 41 -14.39 -3.87 1.12
CA GLY A 41 -15.27 -3.45 0.03
C GLY A 41 -14.91 -2.06 -0.53
N ASP A 42 -15.89 -1.42 -1.18
CA ASP A 42 -15.66 -0.19 -1.94
C ASP A 42 -15.41 1.05 -1.06
N SER A 43 -15.71 0.97 0.24
CA SER A 43 -15.57 2.08 1.20
C SER A 43 -14.87 1.62 2.48
N PRO A 44 -13.54 1.41 2.46
CA PRO A 44 -12.79 1.03 3.64
C PRO A 44 -12.87 2.13 4.72
N SER A 45 -13.02 1.71 5.97
CA SER A 45 -12.92 2.58 7.13
C SER A 45 -11.47 2.95 7.43
N GLU A 46 -11.25 3.99 8.25
CA GLU A 46 -9.90 4.33 8.74
C GLU A 46 -9.21 3.14 9.43
N ASP A 47 -9.97 2.32 10.14
CA ASP A 47 -9.44 1.12 10.80
C ASP A 47 -8.98 0.06 9.79
N ASP A 48 -9.66 -0.07 8.66
CA ASP A 48 -9.25 -0.97 7.56
C ASP A 48 -7.92 -0.51 6.98
N PHE A 49 -7.81 0.79 6.68
CA PHE A 49 -6.56 1.36 6.22
C PHE A 49 -5.44 1.25 7.26
N ASN A 50 -5.75 1.39 8.55
CA ASN A 50 -4.76 1.28 9.63
C ASN A 50 -4.17 -0.13 9.70
N ARG A 51 -5.00 -1.17 9.61
CA ARG A 51 -4.54 -2.57 9.60
C ARG A 51 -3.67 -2.85 8.39
N ALA A 52 -4.07 -2.40 7.21
CA ALA A 52 -3.27 -2.56 6.00
C ALA A 52 -1.93 -1.83 6.09
N THR A 53 -1.94 -0.59 6.59
CA THR A 53 -0.73 0.20 6.85
C THR A 53 0.21 -0.54 7.80
N GLU A 54 -0.30 -1.13 8.88
CA GLU A 54 0.49 -1.92 9.82
C GLU A 54 1.17 -3.11 9.14
N LEU A 55 0.46 -3.80 8.25
CA LEU A 55 1.01 -4.92 7.49
C LEU A 55 2.12 -4.47 6.55
N MET A 56 1.97 -3.33 5.88
CA MET A 56 3.03 -2.80 5.02
C MET A 56 4.24 -2.34 5.84
N LEU A 57 4.03 -1.68 6.98
CA LEU A 57 5.10 -1.29 7.89
C LEU A 57 5.85 -2.52 8.44
N ARG A 58 5.13 -3.61 8.75
CA ARG A 58 5.76 -4.89 9.10
C ARG A 58 6.57 -5.44 7.91
N ALA A 59 6.06 -5.37 6.69
CA ALA A 59 6.79 -5.77 5.49
C ALA A 59 8.12 -5.01 5.36
N THR A 60 8.13 -3.69 5.57
CA THR A 60 9.36 -2.88 5.54
C THR A 60 10.36 -3.21 6.66
N LYS A 61 9.90 -3.78 7.78
CA LYS A 61 10.77 -4.26 8.86
C LYS A 61 11.38 -5.62 8.54
N VAL A 62 10.65 -6.47 7.82
CA VAL A 62 11.15 -7.76 7.34
C VAL A 62 12.17 -7.56 6.22
N ASP A 63 11.86 -6.67 5.28
CA ASP A 63 12.76 -6.27 4.20
C ASP A 63 12.63 -4.77 3.93
N ALA A 64 13.67 -4.03 4.31
CA ALA A 64 13.77 -2.58 4.10
C ALA A 64 13.92 -2.20 2.61
N HIS A 65 14.21 -3.16 1.73
CA HIS A 65 14.30 -2.95 0.28
C HIS A 65 13.06 -3.44 -0.46
N CYS A 66 11.98 -3.78 0.26
CA CYS A 66 10.70 -4.13 -0.34
C CYS A 66 10.03 -2.88 -0.93
N GLU A 67 10.39 -2.57 -2.17
CA GLU A 67 9.82 -1.49 -2.97
C GLU A 67 8.29 -1.54 -2.96
N PHE A 68 7.72 -2.73 -3.22
CA PHE A 68 6.28 -2.94 -3.28
C PHE A 68 5.53 -2.55 -2.00
N ALA A 69 6.16 -2.71 -0.83
CA ALA A 69 5.57 -2.24 0.44
C ALA A 69 5.48 -0.71 0.52
N TYR A 70 6.50 0.00 0.03
CA TYR A 70 6.50 1.46 -0.01
C TYR A 70 5.56 2.00 -1.08
N GLU A 71 5.49 1.37 -2.25
CA GLU A 71 4.50 1.71 -3.27
C GLU A 71 3.07 1.58 -2.71
N THR A 72 2.79 0.45 -2.06
CA THR A 72 1.48 0.19 -1.47
C THR A 72 1.15 1.21 -0.39
N LEU A 73 2.08 1.55 0.52
CA LEU A 73 1.90 2.63 1.50
C LEU A 73 1.54 3.96 0.82
N GLY A 74 2.23 4.32 -0.25
CA GLY A 74 1.92 5.51 -1.03
C GLY A 74 0.49 5.50 -1.57
N GLN A 75 0.03 4.38 -2.15
CA GLN A 75 -1.33 4.24 -2.64
C GLN A 75 -2.38 4.36 -1.54
N LEU A 76 -2.14 3.78 -0.35
CA LEU A 76 -3.04 3.91 0.79
C LEU A 76 -3.18 5.37 1.24
N GLU A 77 -2.07 6.10 1.31
CA GLU A 77 -2.11 7.52 1.66
C GLU A 77 -2.78 8.39 0.59
N VAL A 78 -2.68 8.02 -0.70
CA VAL A 78 -3.50 8.66 -1.75
C VAL A 78 -4.99 8.44 -1.50
N GLN A 79 -5.41 7.21 -1.19
CA GLN A 79 -6.82 6.90 -0.94
C GLN A 79 -7.37 7.64 0.30
N ARG A 80 -6.51 7.89 1.29
CA ARG A 80 -6.82 8.72 2.47
C ARG A 80 -6.81 10.23 2.21
N GLY A 81 -6.45 10.65 1.00
CA GLY A 81 -6.26 12.06 0.65
C GLY A 81 -4.99 12.69 1.24
N ARG A 82 -4.14 11.92 1.92
CA ARG A 82 -2.87 12.35 2.52
C ARG A 82 -1.75 12.33 1.47
N VAL A 83 -1.99 13.05 0.38
CA VAL A 83 -1.17 12.98 -0.85
C VAL A 83 0.28 13.44 -0.64
N ARG A 84 0.54 14.28 0.39
CA ARG A 84 1.91 14.66 0.77
C ARG A 84 2.68 13.46 1.32
N GLN A 85 2.11 12.73 2.27
CA GLN A 85 2.70 11.49 2.81
C GLN A 85 2.86 10.44 1.72
N ALA A 86 1.89 10.31 0.82
CA ALA A 86 1.99 9.41 -0.32
C ALA A 86 3.24 9.67 -1.19
N THR A 87 3.53 10.95 -1.43
CA THR A 87 4.71 11.36 -2.23
C THR A 87 6.01 10.90 -1.57
N GLU A 88 6.12 10.98 -0.25
CA GLU A 88 7.30 10.52 0.50
C GLU A 88 7.50 9.01 0.37
N TYR A 89 6.41 8.23 0.41
CA TYR A 89 6.47 6.78 0.21
C TYR A 89 6.85 6.42 -1.22
N PHE A 90 6.28 7.09 -2.22
CA PHE A 90 6.68 6.88 -3.61
C PHE A 90 8.14 7.28 -3.88
N ASP A 91 8.65 8.32 -3.20
CA ASP A 91 10.07 8.68 -3.26
C ASP A 91 10.96 7.55 -2.72
N ARG A 92 10.55 6.86 -1.64
CA ARG A 92 11.26 5.68 -1.14
C ARG A 92 11.17 4.50 -2.11
N ALA A 93 10.00 4.21 -2.65
CA ALA A 93 9.81 3.15 -3.63
C ALA A 93 10.68 3.38 -4.89
N LEU A 94 10.74 4.61 -5.41
CA LEU A 94 11.60 4.97 -6.55
C LEU A 94 13.08 4.68 -6.31
N ASN A 95 13.58 4.89 -5.09
CA ASN A 95 14.97 4.60 -4.74
C ASN A 95 15.26 3.10 -4.64
N LEU A 96 14.22 2.27 -4.54
CA LEU A 96 14.31 0.83 -4.37
C LEU A 96 13.93 0.05 -5.63
N ALA A 97 13.29 0.69 -6.61
CA ALA A 97 12.92 0.11 -7.89
C ALA A 97 14.15 -0.48 -8.60
N ARG A 98 14.02 -1.72 -9.09
CA ARG A 98 15.15 -2.48 -9.67
C ARG A 98 14.98 -2.72 -11.16
N THR A 99 13.78 -2.51 -11.67
CA THR A 99 13.45 -2.64 -13.08
C THR A 99 12.93 -1.33 -13.66
N GLU A 100 13.08 -1.17 -14.97
CA GLU A 100 12.52 -0.02 -15.69
C GLU A 100 10.99 0.04 -15.55
N LEU A 101 10.33 -1.11 -15.50
CA LEU A 101 8.88 -1.20 -15.34
C LEU A 101 8.44 -0.68 -13.96
N GLU A 102 9.07 -1.14 -12.89
CA GLU A 102 8.80 -0.64 -11.53
C GLU A 102 9.08 0.87 -11.44
N LEU A 103 10.25 1.30 -11.95
CA LEU A 103 10.64 2.70 -11.90
C LEU A 103 9.63 3.62 -12.62
N THR A 104 9.22 3.25 -13.83
CA THR A 104 8.26 4.04 -14.62
C THR A 104 6.87 4.01 -13.98
N HIS A 105 6.46 2.89 -13.40
CA HIS A 105 5.19 2.77 -12.68
C HIS A 105 5.12 3.70 -11.47
N VAL A 106 6.08 3.57 -10.54
CA VAL A 106 6.13 4.39 -9.32
C VAL A 106 6.33 5.87 -9.66
N PHE A 107 7.11 6.18 -10.70
CA PHE A 107 7.30 7.56 -11.14
C PHE A 107 5.97 8.19 -11.58
N GLY A 108 5.15 7.44 -12.31
CA GLY A 108 3.80 7.86 -12.71
C GLY A 108 2.91 8.15 -11.50
N LEU A 109 2.88 7.24 -10.52
CA LEU A 109 2.11 7.41 -9.29
C LEU A 109 2.54 8.67 -8.51
N ARG A 110 3.86 8.86 -8.34
CA ARG A 110 4.41 10.04 -7.69
C ARG A 110 4.06 11.33 -8.43
N LEU A 111 4.17 11.33 -9.76
CA LEU A 111 3.87 12.51 -10.57
C LEU A 111 2.38 12.89 -10.45
N ALA A 112 1.49 11.89 -10.44
CA ALA A 112 0.07 12.09 -10.22
C ALA A 112 -0.20 12.70 -8.84
N ALA A 113 0.39 12.13 -7.78
CA ALA A 113 0.28 12.64 -6.42
C ALA A 113 0.78 14.10 -6.30
N ARG A 114 1.96 14.41 -6.85
CA ARG A 114 2.49 15.78 -6.88
C ARG A 114 1.62 16.74 -7.66
N SER A 115 1.01 16.29 -8.76
CA SER A 115 0.10 17.12 -9.55
C SER A 115 -1.16 17.50 -8.75
N GLN A 116 -1.68 16.58 -7.93
CA GLN A 116 -2.79 16.86 -7.02
C GLN A 116 -2.39 17.90 -5.95
N ILE A 117 -1.18 17.83 -5.40
CA ILE A 117 -0.66 18.83 -4.45
C ILE A 117 -0.62 20.22 -5.09
N VAL A 118 -0.01 20.33 -6.27
CA VAL A 118 0.10 21.61 -6.99
C VAL A 118 -1.27 22.17 -7.35
N ALA A 119 -2.21 21.32 -7.76
CA ALA A 119 -3.58 21.74 -8.05
C ALA A 119 -4.28 22.27 -6.79
N ALA A 120 -4.17 21.56 -5.66
CA ALA A 120 -4.77 21.99 -4.40
C ALA A 120 -4.20 23.34 -3.93
N GLU A 121 -2.89 23.53 -4.01
CA GLU A 121 -2.22 24.79 -3.67
C GLU A 121 -2.70 25.95 -4.55
N ARG A 122 -2.80 25.73 -5.87
CA ARG A 122 -3.29 26.76 -6.81
C ARG A 122 -4.75 27.13 -6.59
N LEU A 123 -5.56 26.18 -6.15
CA LEU A 123 -6.99 26.36 -5.89
C LEU A 123 -7.27 26.84 -4.46
N GLY A 124 -6.25 26.99 -3.60
CA GLY A 124 -6.42 27.34 -2.20
C GLY A 124 -7.10 26.25 -1.36
N ILE A 125 -7.05 25.00 -1.82
CA ILE A 125 -7.63 23.84 -1.12
C ILE A 125 -6.61 23.33 -0.09
N SER A 126 -7.04 23.23 1.17
CA SER A 126 -6.22 22.61 2.22
C SER A 126 -6.28 21.09 2.09
N LEU A 127 -5.13 20.46 1.88
CA LEU A 127 -5.00 19.01 1.93
C LEU A 127 -4.91 18.53 3.39
N PRO A 128 -5.45 17.34 3.71
CA PRO A 128 -5.23 16.73 5.02
C PRO A 128 -3.74 16.38 5.20
N GLY A 129 -3.28 16.51 6.45
CA GLY A 129 -1.90 16.28 6.87
C GLY A 129 -1.52 14.82 6.97
#